data_AF-X6CQ39-F1
#
_entry.id   AF-X6CQ39-F1
#
_cell.length_a   1.000
_cell.length_b   1.000
_cell.length_c   1.000
_cell.angle_alpha   90.00
_cell.angle_beta   90.00
_cell.angle_gamma   90.00
#
_symmetry.space_group_name_H-M   'P 1'
#
loop_
_entity.id
_entity.type
_entity.pdbx_description
1 polymer ?
#
loop_
_entity_poly.entity_id
_entity_poly.type
_entity_poly.pdbx_seq_one_letter_code
_entity_poly.pdbx_strand_id
1 'polypeptide(L)'
;MSISAGEQPLRGAPPVALTANGKVLSTMPNRLGYLSPTDPSIGVEAIRRLFGTQGYVWLKGLLPRGEVIEFRGWVLSHLADSGLLKPATNPSLGIASDSAIDHQLANRRLMSVVRSTAYEGFCAQPRLSRLMDAFTGGLSYLHKRKIMRFTLPGTATATPAHYDLVYLRGGTSRVVTAWIPIGDASIDMGGLIYLEGSHAIGTTLEAQFARDNADLGPEERISAYNRNMTEGGWVSKDLPHMAEQFDTRWLMADFEAGDIVLHSPYMIHASTTNQSKNGLIRLSTDIRYQNVDDEIDARWGNHWSLDDML
;
A
#
# COMPACT_ATOMS: atom_id res chain seq x y z
N MET A 1 -35.65 -1.37 16.06
CA MET A 1 -34.69 -0.95 17.09
C MET A 1 -33.50 -0.34 16.38
N SER A 2 -33.27 0.95 16.59
CA SER A 2 -32.26 1.74 15.88
C SER A 2 -30.86 1.31 16.34
N ILE A 3 -30.02 0.84 15.42
CA ILE A 3 -28.63 0.54 15.70
C ILE A 3 -27.92 1.89 15.73
N SER A 4 -27.73 2.41 16.94
CA SER A 4 -26.88 3.56 17.23
C SER A 4 -25.51 3.35 16.60
N ALA A 5 -25.20 4.13 15.57
CA ALA A 5 -23.84 4.32 15.10
C ALA A 5 -23.03 4.89 16.27
N GLY A 6 -22.16 4.07 16.86
CA GLY A 6 -21.26 4.54 17.91
C GLY A 6 -20.37 5.63 17.33
N GLU A 7 -20.48 6.84 17.87
CA GLU A 7 -19.54 7.93 17.60
C GLU A 7 -18.14 7.44 17.98
N GLN A 8 -17.27 7.27 16.98
CA GLN A 8 -15.85 7.16 17.24
C GLN A 8 -15.37 8.52 17.76
N PRO A 9 -14.53 8.56 18.82
CA PRO A 9 -13.99 9.81 19.30
C PRO A 9 -13.27 10.52 18.16
N LEU A 10 -13.65 11.79 17.92
CA LEU A 10 -13.00 12.67 16.95
C LEU A 10 -11.50 12.67 17.26
N ARG A 11 -10.71 11.89 16.50
CA ARG A 11 -9.26 12.04 16.51
C ARG A 11 -8.97 13.46 16.04
N GLY A 12 -8.29 14.24 16.89
CA GLY A 12 -7.95 15.63 16.62
C GLY A 12 -7.10 15.78 15.35
N ALA A 13 -6.73 17.02 15.00
CA ALA A 13 -5.80 17.28 13.91
C ALA A 13 -4.52 16.43 14.06
N PRO A 14 -3.91 15.96 12.96
CA PRO A 14 -2.73 15.13 13.03
C PRO A 14 -1.61 15.80 13.83
N PRO A 15 -0.78 15.01 14.53
CA PRO A 15 0.31 15.56 15.34
C PRO A 15 1.44 16.18 14.50
N VAL A 16 1.39 16.05 13.16
CA VAL A 16 2.42 16.50 12.23
C VAL A 16 1.79 17.01 10.93
N ALA A 17 2.40 18.04 10.35
CA ALA A 17 2.10 18.49 9.00
C ALA A 17 2.75 17.51 8.00
N LEU A 18 1.90 16.68 7.38
CA LEU A 18 2.32 15.68 6.42
C LEU A 18 2.83 16.33 5.14
N THR A 19 3.89 15.76 4.57
CA THR A 19 4.41 16.16 3.26
C THR A 19 4.44 15.01 2.27
N ALA A 20 4.24 15.29 0.99
CA ALA A 20 4.47 14.36 -0.09
C ALA A 20 5.07 15.10 -1.28
N ASN A 21 6.19 14.61 -1.83
CA ASN A 21 6.85 15.17 -3.02
C ASN A 21 7.07 16.70 -2.93
N GLY A 22 7.51 17.19 -1.77
CA GLY A 22 7.78 18.61 -1.52
C GLY A 22 6.54 19.49 -1.28
N LYS A 23 5.35 18.91 -1.20
CA LYS A 23 4.09 19.62 -0.91
C LYS A 23 3.58 19.28 0.49
N VAL A 24 3.09 20.27 1.21
CA VAL A 24 2.46 20.10 2.53
C VAL A 24 0.97 19.81 2.34
N LEU A 25 0.46 18.78 2.99
CA LEU A 25 -0.96 18.46 3.00
C LEU A 25 -1.69 19.37 4.01
N SER A 26 -2.86 19.88 3.61
CA SER A 26 -3.72 20.64 4.51
C SER A 26 -4.19 19.77 5.68
N THR A 27 -4.18 20.32 6.90
CA THR A 27 -4.70 19.65 8.09
C THR A 27 -6.17 19.95 8.35
N MET A 28 -6.86 20.64 7.41
CA MET A 28 -8.28 20.92 7.56
C MET A 28 -9.10 19.61 7.48
N PRO A 29 -10.16 19.44 8.31
CA PRO A 29 -10.93 18.19 8.36
C PRO A 29 -11.57 17.75 7.03
N ASN A 30 -11.81 18.69 6.11
CA ASN A 30 -12.32 18.45 4.76
C ASN A 30 -11.23 18.17 3.72
N ARG A 31 -9.95 18.14 4.12
CA ARG A 31 -8.80 17.83 3.25
C ARG A 31 -7.93 16.70 3.79
N LEU A 32 -7.98 16.44 5.10
CA LEU A 32 -7.29 15.33 5.74
C LEU A 32 -8.16 14.73 6.86
N GLY A 33 -8.27 13.40 6.88
CA GLY A 33 -9.03 12.63 7.85
C GLY A 33 -8.35 11.30 8.18
N TYR A 34 -9.02 10.47 8.98
CA TYR A 34 -8.49 9.17 9.40
C TYR A 34 -9.18 8.01 8.67
N LEU A 35 -8.43 6.94 8.39
CA LEU A 35 -9.03 5.67 8.01
C LEU A 35 -9.87 5.12 9.18
N SER A 36 -10.97 4.45 8.84
CA SER A 36 -11.81 3.79 9.82
C SER A 36 -11.27 2.39 10.14
N PRO A 37 -10.88 2.10 11.40
CA PRO A 37 -10.41 0.77 11.77
C PRO A 37 -11.55 -0.23 11.68
N THR A 38 -11.24 -1.44 11.23
CA THR A 38 -12.18 -2.54 11.09
C THR A 38 -11.69 -3.75 11.88
N ASP A 39 -12.54 -4.25 12.76
CA ASP A 39 -12.29 -5.52 13.44
C ASP A 39 -12.43 -6.68 12.43
N PRO A 40 -11.41 -7.51 12.21
CA PRO A 40 -11.49 -8.62 11.25
C PRO A 40 -12.53 -9.68 11.62
N SER A 41 -13.05 -9.70 12.85
CA SER A 41 -14.06 -10.65 13.31
C SER A 41 -15.50 -10.34 12.86
N ILE A 42 -15.75 -9.19 12.22
CA ILE A 42 -17.10 -8.81 11.73
C ILE A 42 -17.66 -9.74 10.64
N GLY A 43 -16.84 -10.65 10.11
CA GLY A 43 -17.20 -11.60 9.08
C GLY A 43 -16.98 -11.06 7.66
N VAL A 44 -16.64 -11.97 6.74
CA VAL A 44 -16.19 -11.62 5.39
C VAL A 44 -17.24 -10.84 4.59
N GLU A 45 -18.52 -11.11 4.77
CA GLU A 45 -19.59 -10.38 4.09
C GLU A 45 -19.69 -8.92 4.54
N ALA A 46 -19.45 -8.64 5.82
CA ALA A 46 -19.39 -7.27 6.32
C ALA A 46 -18.13 -6.56 5.81
N ILE A 47 -16.99 -7.26 5.78
CA ILE A 47 -15.73 -6.75 5.20
C ILE A 47 -15.94 -6.40 3.71
N ARG A 48 -16.57 -7.28 2.92
CA ARG A 48 -16.90 -7.03 1.51
C ARG A 48 -17.81 -5.82 1.32
N ARG A 49 -18.84 -5.67 2.16
CA ARG A 49 -19.71 -4.48 2.11
C ARG A 49 -18.94 -3.21 2.38
N LEU A 50 -18.12 -3.18 3.45
CA LEU A 50 -17.28 -2.03 3.77
C LEU A 50 -16.30 -1.71 2.65
N PHE A 51 -15.66 -2.73 2.08
CA PHE A 51 -14.76 -2.59 0.94
C PHE A 51 -15.48 -2.00 -0.28
N GLY A 52 -16.68 -2.49 -0.61
CA GLY A 52 -17.48 -1.97 -1.72
C GLY A 52 -17.96 -0.54 -1.51
N THR A 53 -18.22 -0.13 -0.26
CA THR A 53 -18.64 1.25 0.06
C THR A 53 -17.48 2.23 0.10
N GLN A 54 -16.32 1.81 0.64
CA GLN A 54 -15.20 2.71 0.93
C GLN A 54 -14.07 2.62 -0.09
N GLY A 55 -13.98 1.51 -0.83
CA GLY A 55 -12.82 1.16 -1.66
C GLY A 55 -11.63 0.61 -0.88
N TYR A 56 -11.72 0.52 0.45
CA TYR A 56 -10.71 -0.05 1.32
C TYR A 56 -11.32 -0.68 2.58
N VAL A 57 -10.56 -1.50 3.28
CA VAL A 57 -10.80 -1.93 4.67
C VAL A 57 -9.47 -1.99 5.41
N TRP A 58 -9.36 -1.27 6.53
CA TRP A 58 -8.20 -1.36 7.43
C TRP A 58 -8.47 -2.36 8.55
N LEU A 59 -8.01 -3.59 8.35
CA LEU A 59 -8.17 -4.70 9.29
C LEU A 59 -7.13 -4.60 10.40
N LYS A 60 -7.59 -4.47 11.64
CA LYS A 60 -6.73 -4.34 12.82
C LYS A 60 -6.26 -5.71 13.31
N GLY A 61 -4.94 -5.88 13.46
CA GLY A 61 -4.36 -7.04 14.14
C GLY A 61 -4.72 -8.41 13.55
N LEU A 62 -4.94 -8.52 12.23
CA LEU A 62 -5.25 -9.78 11.56
C LEU A 62 -4.09 -10.79 11.72
N LEU A 63 -2.87 -10.31 11.53
CA LEU A 63 -1.65 -11.10 11.69
C LEU A 63 -1.15 -11.03 13.13
N PRO A 64 -0.57 -12.12 13.68
CA PRO A 64 0.04 -12.09 15.00
C PRO A 64 1.17 -11.06 15.04
N ARG A 65 1.04 -10.06 15.92
CA ARG A 65 2.02 -8.97 16.07
C ARG A 65 3.46 -9.47 16.24
N GLY A 66 3.65 -10.50 17.06
CA GLY A 66 4.97 -11.09 17.31
C GLY A 66 5.64 -11.62 16.03
N GLU A 67 4.89 -12.34 15.20
CA GLU A 67 5.39 -12.88 13.92
C GLU A 67 5.76 -11.76 12.94
N VAL A 68 4.98 -10.67 12.91
CA VAL A 68 5.30 -9.50 12.07
C VAL A 68 6.57 -8.78 12.54
N ILE A 69 6.75 -8.62 13.85
CA ILE A 69 7.96 -7.99 14.42
C ILE A 69 9.20 -8.87 14.26
N GLU A 70 9.05 -10.19 14.41
CA GLU A 70 10.13 -11.14 14.13
C GLU A 70 10.54 -11.08 12.65
N PHE A 71 9.57 -11.12 11.73
CA PHE A 71 9.83 -11.00 10.30
C PHE A 71 10.50 -9.66 9.96
N ARG A 72 10.06 -8.55 10.58
CA ARG A 72 10.72 -7.24 10.47
C ARG A 72 12.20 -7.31 10.84
N GLY A 73 12.49 -7.89 12.01
CA GLY A 73 13.87 -8.06 12.50
C GLY A 73 14.71 -8.90 11.54
N TRP A 74 14.13 -9.99 11.02
CA TRP A 74 14.76 -10.85 10.04
C TRP A 74 15.09 -10.09 8.74
N VAL A 75 14.13 -9.37 8.15
CA VAL A 75 14.36 -8.55 6.95
C VAL A 75 15.47 -7.54 7.20
N LEU A 76 15.33 -6.70 8.22
CA LEU A 76 16.27 -5.61 8.47
C LEU A 76 17.68 -6.11 8.81
N SER A 77 17.82 -7.28 9.45
CA SER A 77 19.12 -7.92 9.66
C SER A 77 19.84 -8.26 8.35
N HIS A 78 19.10 -8.66 7.30
CA HIS A 78 19.68 -8.94 5.98
C HIS A 78 20.09 -7.69 5.21
N LEU A 79 19.63 -6.51 5.63
CA LEU A 79 20.02 -5.23 5.06
C LEU A 79 21.11 -4.54 5.90
N ALA A 80 21.48 -5.07 7.07
CA ALA A 80 22.35 -4.40 8.03
C ALA A 80 23.76 -4.12 7.48
N ASP A 81 24.29 -4.98 6.61
CA ASP A 81 25.63 -4.85 6.01
C ASP A 81 25.76 -3.64 5.06
N SER A 82 24.65 -3.04 4.65
CA SER A 82 24.62 -1.80 3.87
C SER A 82 24.82 -0.52 4.70
N GLY A 83 24.90 -0.64 6.03
CA GLY A 83 24.92 0.52 6.93
C GLY A 83 23.56 1.18 7.14
N LEU A 84 22.47 0.57 6.65
CA LEU A 84 21.10 1.10 6.77
C LEU A 84 20.65 1.30 8.24
N LEU A 85 21.08 0.40 9.13
CA LEU A 85 20.65 0.37 10.53
C LEU A 85 21.70 0.98 11.45
N LYS A 86 21.22 1.65 12.51
CA LYS A 86 22.06 2.10 13.62
C LYS A 86 22.78 0.90 14.26
N PRO A 87 24.12 0.90 14.32
CA PRO A 87 24.89 -0.20 14.92
C PRO A 87 24.49 -0.45 16.39
N ALA A 88 24.68 -1.70 16.84
CA ALA A 88 24.40 -2.14 18.21
C ALA A 88 22.96 -1.91 18.69
N THR A 89 22.00 -1.80 17.77
CA THR A 89 20.56 -1.79 18.08
C THR A 89 19.90 -3.07 17.58
N ASN A 90 18.76 -3.45 18.18
CA ASN A 90 17.98 -4.58 17.69
C ASN A 90 17.41 -4.24 16.29
N PRO A 91 17.68 -5.02 15.24
CA PRO A 91 17.20 -4.75 13.89
C PRO A 91 15.68 -4.59 13.77
N SER A 92 14.90 -5.28 14.61
CA SER A 92 13.42 -5.15 14.62
C SER A 92 12.93 -3.75 14.98
N LEU A 93 13.74 -2.93 15.65
CA LEU A 93 13.41 -1.52 15.91
C LEU A 93 13.46 -0.70 14.61
N GLY A 94 14.34 -1.07 13.67
CA GLY A 94 14.54 -0.36 12.41
C GLY A 94 14.94 1.09 12.58
N ILE A 95 15.89 1.35 13.47
CA ILE A 95 16.46 2.69 13.67
C ILE A 95 17.48 2.90 12.54
N ALA A 96 17.29 3.94 11.75
CA ALA A 96 18.21 4.32 10.67
C ALA A 96 19.58 4.73 11.22
N SER A 97 20.63 4.45 10.46
CA SER A 97 21.98 4.92 10.77
C SER A 97 22.12 6.42 10.47
N ASP A 98 22.90 7.12 11.29
CA ASP A 98 23.33 8.51 11.03
C ASP A 98 24.58 8.57 10.12
N SER A 99 25.10 7.42 9.69
CA SER A 99 26.28 7.29 8.82
C SER A 99 25.91 7.13 7.35
N ALA A 100 26.92 7.15 6.47
CA ALA A 100 26.72 6.87 5.05
C ALA A 100 26.09 5.48 4.83
N ILE A 101 25.07 5.41 3.98
CA ILE A 101 24.34 4.18 3.62
C ILE A 101 24.74 3.77 2.20
N ASP A 102 25.13 2.51 2.01
CA ASP A 102 25.27 1.92 0.69
C ASP A 102 23.88 1.53 0.14
N HIS A 103 23.22 2.49 -0.50
CA HIS A 103 21.88 2.29 -1.08
C HIS A 103 21.86 1.18 -2.14
N GLN A 104 22.94 1.01 -2.91
CA GLN A 104 22.99 -0.01 -3.95
C GLN A 104 23.04 -1.40 -3.33
N LEU A 105 23.82 -1.59 -2.26
CA LEU A 105 23.86 -2.84 -1.52
C LEU A 105 22.53 -3.11 -0.81
N ALA A 106 21.95 -2.11 -0.12
CA ALA A 106 20.66 -2.24 0.55
C ALA A 106 19.55 -2.71 -0.41
N ASN A 107 19.48 -2.10 -1.59
CA ASN A 107 18.56 -2.47 -2.65
C ASN A 107 18.80 -3.90 -3.15
N ARG A 108 20.06 -4.29 -3.37
CA ARG A 108 20.42 -5.65 -3.80
C ARG A 108 20.02 -6.70 -2.75
N ARG A 109 20.20 -6.41 -1.46
CA ARG A 109 19.78 -7.27 -0.35
C ARG A 109 18.26 -7.39 -0.26
N LEU A 110 17.55 -6.28 -0.38
CA LEU A 110 16.09 -6.28 -0.46
C LEU A 110 15.58 -7.16 -1.61
N MET A 111 16.24 -7.07 -2.77
CA MET A 111 15.92 -7.92 -3.93
C MET A 111 16.15 -9.42 -3.66
N SER A 112 17.15 -9.78 -2.87
CA SER A 112 17.34 -11.18 -2.41
C SER A 112 16.24 -11.59 -1.44
N VAL A 113 15.88 -10.73 -0.48
CA VAL A 113 14.79 -10.96 0.50
C VAL A 113 13.46 -11.23 -0.21
N VAL A 114 13.10 -10.43 -1.22
CA VAL A 114 11.85 -10.56 -1.98
C VAL A 114 11.75 -11.89 -2.74
N ARG A 115 12.86 -12.56 -3.02
CA ARG A 115 12.89 -13.89 -3.67
C ARG A 115 12.99 -15.05 -2.67
N SER A 116 13.05 -14.76 -1.37
CA SER A 116 13.26 -15.77 -0.34
C SER A 116 11.98 -16.55 -0.03
N THR A 117 12.14 -17.82 0.34
CA THR A 117 11.04 -18.66 0.83
C THR A 117 10.43 -18.13 2.13
N ALA A 118 11.21 -17.43 2.96
CA ALA A 118 10.73 -16.80 4.19
C ALA A 118 9.71 -15.68 3.90
N TYR A 119 9.99 -14.82 2.92
CA TYR A 119 9.04 -13.78 2.49
C TYR A 119 7.81 -14.37 1.79
N GLU A 120 7.99 -15.39 0.96
CA GLU A 120 6.89 -16.16 0.37
C GLU A 120 5.94 -16.69 1.46
N GLY A 121 6.50 -17.31 2.51
CA GLY A 121 5.75 -17.82 3.66
C GLY A 121 5.05 -16.72 4.47
N PHE A 122 5.71 -15.57 4.68
CA PHE A 122 5.08 -14.42 5.34
C PHE A 122 3.85 -13.92 4.58
N CYS A 123 3.93 -13.83 3.24
CA CYS A 123 2.80 -13.38 2.42
C CYS A 123 1.68 -14.42 2.33
N ALA A 124 2.00 -15.71 2.48
CA ALA A 124 1.04 -16.82 2.37
C ALA A 124 0.55 -17.33 3.73
N GLN A 125 0.68 -16.52 4.79
CA GLN A 125 0.27 -16.90 6.15
C GLN A 125 -1.17 -17.45 6.18
N PRO A 126 -1.44 -18.58 6.86
CA PRO A 126 -2.73 -19.26 6.79
C PRO A 126 -3.94 -18.40 7.14
N ARG A 127 -3.80 -17.42 8.04
CA ARG A 127 -4.89 -16.50 8.41
C ARG A 127 -5.26 -15.57 7.25
N LEU A 128 -4.26 -15.04 6.56
CA LEU A 128 -4.47 -14.17 5.41
C LEU A 128 -5.03 -14.97 4.24
N SER A 129 -4.44 -16.13 3.90
CA SER A 129 -4.92 -16.97 2.80
C SER A 129 -6.39 -17.37 2.98
N ARG A 130 -6.79 -17.80 4.19
CA ARG A 130 -8.20 -18.14 4.47
C ARG A 130 -9.14 -16.94 4.35
N LEU A 131 -8.72 -15.76 4.81
CA LEU A 131 -9.51 -14.54 4.63
C LEU A 131 -9.64 -14.23 3.14
N MET A 132 -8.55 -14.32 2.37
CA MET A 132 -8.57 -14.00 0.95
C MET A 132 -9.38 -14.99 0.13
N ASP A 133 -9.34 -16.29 0.44
CA ASP A 133 -10.23 -17.29 -0.18
C ASP A 133 -11.70 -16.91 0.04
N ALA A 134 -12.05 -16.62 1.29
CA ALA A 134 -13.39 -16.19 1.64
C ALA A 134 -13.75 -14.86 0.96
N PHE A 135 -12.82 -13.91 0.85
CA PHE A 135 -13.04 -12.55 0.34
C PHE A 135 -13.16 -12.51 -1.19
N THR A 136 -12.35 -13.28 -1.93
CA THR A 136 -12.42 -13.37 -3.41
C THR A 136 -13.52 -14.32 -3.88
N GLY A 137 -14.12 -15.10 -2.97
CA GLY A 137 -15.29 -15.93 -3.23
C GLY A 137 -14.94 -17.28 -3.84
N GLY A 138 -13.82 -17.86 -3.42
CA GLY A 138 -13.30 -19.12 -3.95
C GLY A 138 -11.86 -19.32 -3.54
N LEU A 139 -11.11 -20.13 -4.29
CA LEU A 139 -9.67 -20.25 -4.06
C LEU A 139 -8.98 -18.96 -4.50
N SER A 140 -8.20 -18.34 -3.61
CA SER A 140 -7.44 -17.14 -3.93
C SER A 140 -6.13 -17.49 -4.62
N TYR A 141 -5.78 -16.70 -5.64
CA TYR A 141 -4.47 -16.69 -6.27
C TYR A 141 -3.66 -15.51 -5.73
N LEU A 142 -2.53 -15.79 -5.09
CA LEU A 142 -1.55 -14.79 -4.68
C LEU A 142 -0.56 -14.54 -5.81
N HIS A 143 -0.53 -13.30 -6.31
CA HIS A 143 0.39 -12.89 -7.37
C HIS A 143 1.85 -13.09 -6.98
N LYS A 144 2.66 -13.54 -7.95
CA LYS A 144 4.10 -13.78 -7.76
C LYS A 144 4.89 -12.50 -7.57
N ARG A 145 4.47 -11.42 -8.23
CA ARG A 145 5.04 -10.08 -8.06
C ARG A 145 4.57 -9.47 -6.73
N LYS A 146 5.46 -9.52 -5.73
CA LYS A 146 5.24 -9.04 -4.36
C LYS A 146 6.23 -7.93 -4.05
N ILE A 147 5.74 -6.74 -3.76
CA ILE A 147 6.60 -5.57 -3.58
C ILE A 147 6.92 -5.43 -2.09
N MET A 148 8.18 -5.15 -1.75
CA MET A 148 8.59 -4.77 -0.40
C MET A 148 9.33 -3.45 -0.47
N ARG A 149 9.04 -2.53 0.46
CA ARG A 149 9.69 -1.21 0.49
C ARG A 149 10.15 -0.86 1.88
N PHE A 150 11.43 -0.54 2.01
CA PHE A 150 11.89 0.28 3.13
C PHE A 150 11.94 1.76 2.70
N THR A 151 11.63 2.69 3.60
CA THR A 151 11.85 4.12 3.37
C THR A 151 12.41 4.78 4.62
N LEU A 152 13.51 5.49 4.41
CA LEU A 152 14.26 6.19 5.44
C LEU A 152 13.59 7.52 5.79
N PRO A 153 13.76 7.99 7.03
CA PRO A 153 13.44 9.38 7.38
C PRO A 153 14.08 10.37 6.41
N GLY A 154 13.34 11.41 6.03
CA GLY A 154 13.81 12.46 5.13
C GLY A 154 13.88 12.09 3.65
N THR A 155 13.44 10.89 3.22
CA THR A 155 13.40 10.53 1.80
C THR A 155 12.53 11.52 1.02
N ALA A 156 13.11 12.20 0.03
CA ALA A 156 12.47 13.31 -0.68
C ALA A 156 11.26 12.88 -1.54
N THR A 157 11.32 11.66 -2.08
CA THR A 157 10.29 11.13 -2.99
C THR A 157 9.32 10.24 -2.22
N ALA A 158 8.03 10.52 -2.37
CA ALA A 158 6.94 9.69 -1.89
C ALA A 158 6.22 9.05 -3.08
N THR A 159 5.57 7.91 -2.87
CA THR A 159 4.76 7.24 -3.90
C THR A 159 3.69 8.21 -4.41
N PRO A 160 3.70 8.57 -5.72
CA PRO A 160 2.68 9.44 -6.31
C PRO A 160 1.28 8.83 -6.21
N ALA A 161 0.25 9.66 -6.33
CA ALA A 161 -1.12 9.18 -6.33
C ALA A 161 -1.42 8.36 -7.56
N HIS A 162 -1.86 7.12 -7.37
CA HIS A 162 -2.26 6.20 -8.43
C HIS A 162 -3.31 5.22 -7.88
N TYR A 163 -3.86 4.39 -8.77
CA TYR A 163 -4.65 3.22 -8.39
C TYR A 163 -4.05 2.00 -9.08
N ASP A 164 -4.11 0.84 -8.44
CA ASP A 164 -3.31 -0.32 -8.84
C ASP A 164 -3.69 -0.92 -10.20
N LEU A 165 -4.94 -0.78 -10.64
CA LEU A 165 -5.41 -1.40 -11.88
C LEU A 165 -4.61 -0.91 -13.10
N VAL A 166 -4.05 0.31 -13.06
CA VAL A 166 -3.25 0.84 -14.18
C VAL A 166 -2.11 -0.09 -14.58
N TYR A 167 -1.55 -0.83 -13.62
CA TYR A 167 -0.44 -1.77 -13.81
C TYR A 167 -0.90 -3.22 -14.02
N LEU A 168 -2.20 -3.52 -13.85
CA LEU A 168 -2.80 -4.87 -13.82
C LEU A 168 -3.91 -5.08 -14.88
N ARG A 169 -4.00 -4.19 -15.88
CA ARG A 169 -5.05 -4.21 -16.92
C ARG A 169 -5.03 -5.43 -17.85
N GLY A 170 -4.03 -6.31 -17.77
CA GLY A 170 -3.88 -7.49 -18.62
C GLY A 170 -4.61 -8.72 -18.10
N GLY A 171 -5.43 -8.59 -17.04
CA GLY A 171 -6.26 -9.65 -16.50
C GLY A 171 -7.56 -9.09 -15.93
N THR A 172 -8.10 -9.76 -14.91
CA THR A 172 -9.32 -9.33 -14.22
C THR A 172 -9.17 -7.97 -13.52
N SER A 173 -10.28 -7.23 -13.42
CA SER A 173 -10.37 -6.06 -12.54
C SER A 173 -10.82 -6.41 -11.10
N ARG A 174 -11.05 -7.69 -10.80
CA ARG A 174 -11.43 -8.20 -9.47
C ARG A 174 -10.22 -8.52 -8.58
N VAL A 175 -9.13 -7.77 -8.75
CA VAL A 175 -7.91 -7.89 -7.94
C VAL A 175 -8.09 -7.13 -6.63
N VAL A 176 -7.46 -7.60 -5.56
CA VAL A 176 -7.46 -6.99 -4.24
C VAL A 176 -6.03 -6.83 -3.78
N THR A 177 -5.62 -5.61 -3.47
CA THR A 177 -4.30 -5.36 -2.90
C THR A 177 -4.38 -5.42 -1.38
N ALA A 178 -3.47 -6.15 -0.77
CA ALA A 178 -3.21 -6.15 0.66
C ALA A 178 -1.89 -5.42 0.92
N TRP A 179 -1.98 -4.26 1.58
CA TRP A 179 -0.84 -3.54 2.11
C TRP A 179 -0.62 -3.93 3.57
N ILE A 180 0.61 -4.32 3.91
CA ILE A 180 0.96 -4.82 5.24
C ILE A 180 2.14 -4.01 5.78
N PRO A 181 1.97 -3.25 6.87
CA PRO A 181 3.08 -2.65 7.60
C PRO A 181 3.87 -3.77 8.30
N ILE A 182 5.17 -3.88 8.01
CA ILE A 182 6.06 -4.85 8.63
C ILE A 182 6.72 -4.15 9.82
N GLY A 183 5.93 -3.92 10.88
CA GLY A 183 6.27 -3.07 12.01
C GLY A 183 5.19 -2.03 12.28
N ASP A 184 5.32 -1.29 13.38
CA ASP A 184 4.49 -0.09 13.58
C ASP A 184 4.91 1.00 12.57
N ALA A 185 3.92 1.73 12.08
CA ALA A 185 4.11 2.87 11.20
C ALA A 185 3.12 3.97 11.60
N SER A 186 3.55 4.85 12.50
CA SER A 186 2.80 6.06 12.85
C SER A 186 2.62 6.96 11.63
N ILE A 187 1.66 7.88 11.71
CA ILE A 187 1.29 8.79 10.61
C ILE A 187 2.50 9.54 10.00
N ASP A 188 3.46 9.93 10.82
CA ASP A 188 4.68 10.63 10.39
C ASP A 188 5.70 9.71 9.70
N MET A 189 5.51 8.40 9.65
CA MET A 189 6.46 7.45 9.05
C MET A 189 6.28 7.22 7.55
N GLY A 190 5.34 7.91 6.89
CA GLY A 190 5.16 7.76 5.45
C GLY A 190 4.37 6.51 5.03
N GLY A 191 3.36 6.13 5.81
CA GLY A 191 2.42 5.06 5.45
C GLY A 191 1.58 5.41 4.22
N LEU A 192 0.77 4.45 3.75
CA LEU A 192 -0.19 4.72 2.68
C LEU A 192 -1.30 5.67 3.17
N ILE A 193 -1.69 6.58 2.29
CA ILE A 193 -2.87 7.42 2.43
C ILE A 193 -3.80 7.20 1.25
N TYR A 194 -5.10 7.38 1.49
CA TYR A 194 -6.16 7.04 0.54
C TYR A 194 -7.04 8.24 0.27
N LEU A 195 -7.35 8.55 -0.97
CA LEU A 195 -8.27 9.65 -1.30
C LEU A 195 -9.71 9.16 -1.07
N GLU A 196 -10.44 9.75 -0.14
CA GLU A 196 -11.74 9.26 0.32
C GLU A 196 -12.74 9.13 -0.84
N GLY A 197 -13.38 7.96 -0.96
CA GLY A 197 -14.35 7.66 -2.02
C GLY A 197 -13.77 7.50 -3.44
N SER A 198 -12.45 7.60 -3.59
CA SER A 198 -11.80 7.70 -4.90
C SER A 198 -11.83 6.43 -5.75
N HIS A 199 -12.23 5.28 -5.21
CA HIS A 199 -12.44 4.08 -6.02
C HIS A 199 -13.49 4.31 -7.13
N ALA A 200 -14.52 5.13 -6.88
CA ALA A 200 -15.49 5.52 -7.91
C ALA A 200 -14.87 6.45 -8.97
N ILE A 201 -13.96 7.34 -8.55
CA ILE A 201 -13.18 8.19 -9.45
C ILE A 201 -12.27 7.31 -10.32
N GLY A 202 -11.56 6.36 -9.73
CA GLY A 202 -10.71 5.39 -10.43
C GLY A 202 -11.48 4.59 -11.47
N THR A 203 -12.68 4.11 -11.16
CA THR A 203 -13.56 3.44 -12.15
C THR A 203 -13.90 4.36 -13.33
N THR A 204 -14.19 5.64 -13.06
CA THR A 204 -14.49 6.62 -14.12
C THR A 204 -13.26 6.90 -14.99
N LEU A 205 -12.09 7.05 -14.37
CA LEU A 205 -10.81 7.25 -15.07
C LEU A 205 -10.48 6.03 -15.95
N GLU A 206 -10.68 4.81 -15.47
CA GLU A 206 -10.47 3.58 -16.24
C GLU A 206 -11.42 3.45 -17.42
N ALA A 207 -12.71 3.79 -17.23
CA ALA A 207 -13.67 3.79 -18.33
C ALA A 207 -13.30 4.82 -19.41
N GLN A 208 -12.76 5.97 -19.03
CA GLN A 208 -12.25 6.98 -19.96
C GLN A 208 -11.00 6.47 -20.69
N PHE A 209 -10.04 5.92 -19.95
CA PHE A 209 -8.81 5.35 -20.50
C PHE A 209 -9.09 4.24 -21.53
N ALA A 210 -10.07 3.37 -21.25
CA ALA A 210 -10.48 2.32 -22.18
C ALA A 210 -11.03 2.89 -23.50
N ARG A 211 -11.76 4.01 -23.46
CA ARG A 211 -12.23 4.71 -24.67
C ARG A 211 -11.07 5.33 -25.45
N ASP A 212 -10.16 6.01 -24.75
CA ASP A 212 -9.03 6.70 -25.38
C ASP A 212 -8.03 5.72 -26.03
N ASN A 213 -7.99 4.48 -25.53
CA ASN A 213 -7.14 3.41 -26.05
C ASN A 213 -7.82 2.51 -27.09
N ALA A 214 -9.08 2.74 -27.45
CA ALA A 214 -9.85 1.83 -28.29
C ALA A 214 -9.18 1.53 -29.65
N ASP A 215 -8.35 2.46 -30.16
CA ASP A 215 -7.66 2.33 -31.44
C ASP A 215 -6.20 1.84 -31.33
N LEU A 216 -5.67 1.63 -30.11
CA LEU A 216 -4.29 1.16 -29.90
C LEU A 216 -4.16 -0.35 -30.13
N GLY A 217 -2.93 -0.84 -30.29
CA GLY A 217 -2.65 -2.28 -30.32
C GLY A 217 -2.92 -2.95 -28.95
N PRO A 218 -3.23 -4.27 -28.90
CA PRO A 218 -3.60 -4.96 -27.65
C PRO A 218 -2.62 -4.74 -26.48
N GLU A 219 -1.31 -4.82 -26.73
CA GLU A 219 -0.28 -4.60 -25.71
C GLU A 219 -0.25 -3.15 -25.19
N GLU A 220 -0.43 -2.18 -26.08
CA GLU A 220 -0.45 -0.77 -25.71
C GLU A 220 -1.70 -0.41 -24.90
N ARG A 221 -2.86 -1.04 -25.17
CA ARG A 221 -4.12 -0.77 -24.46
C ARG A 221 -4.03 -1.04 -22.96
N ILE A 222 -3.24 -2.04 -22.58
CA ILE A 222 -3.09 -2.48 -21.19
C ILE A 222 -1.86 -1.86 -20.51
N SER A 223 -1.03 -1.11 -21.25
CA SER A 223 0.20 -0.51 -20.74
C SER A 223 -0.08 0.71 -19.86
N ALA A 224 0.61 0.82 -18.72
CA ALA A 224 0.62 2.00 -17.88
C ALA A 224 1.46 3.17 -18.46
N TYR A 225 2.14 2.95 -19.59
CA TYR A 225 3.16 3.85 -20.14
C TYR A 225 2.88 4.25 -21.59
N ASN A 226 1.61 4.20 -22.02
CA ASN A 226 1.23 4.62 -23.36
C ASN A 226 0.96 6.13 -23.45
N ARG A 227 0.72 6.63 -24.66
CA ARG A 227 0.50 8.06 -24.95
C ARG A 227 -0.70 8.70 -24.23
N ASN A 228 -1.62 7.89 -23.71
CA ASN A 228 -2.83 8.34 -23.01
C ASN A 228 -2.69 8.25 -21.49
N MET A 229 -1.51 7.87 -20.97
CA MET A 229 -1.16 7.95 -19.55
C MET A 229 -0.24 9.14 -19.29
N THR A 230 -0.35 9.70 -18.10
CA THR A 230 0.68 10.54 -17.49
C THR A 230 1.98 9.76 -17.34
N GLU A 231 3.11 10.48 -17.27
CA GLU A 231 4.44 9.88 -17.03
C GLU A 231 4.37 8.86 -15.88
N GLY A 232 4.86 7.64 -16.10
CA GLY A 232 4.95 6.57 -15.10
C GLY A 232 3.63 6.01 -14.52
N GLY A 233 2.48 6.34 -15.12
CA GLY A 233 1.20 5.70 -14.80
C GLY A 233 0.46 6.24 -13.58
N TRP A 234 0.96 7.30 -12.92
CA TRP A 234 0.32 7.91 -11.75
C TRP A 234 -0.65 9.04 -12.11
N VAL A 235 -1.72 9.20 -11.35
CA VAL A 235 -2.72 10.27 -11.55
C VAL A 235 -2.11 11.66 -11.25
N SER A 236 -1.36 11.82 -10.15
CA SER A 236 -0.71 13.10 -9.81
C SER A 236 0.38 12.94 -8.75
N LYS A 237 1.32 13.88 -8.72
CA LYS A 237 2.27 14.08 -7.60
C LYS A 237 1.82 15.15 -6.61
N ASP A 238 0.85 15.98 -6.99
CA ASP A 238 0.33 17.08 -6.17
C ASP A 238 -0.92 16.62 -5.38
N LEU A 239 -0.67 16.01 -4.23
CA LEU A 239 -1.73 15.45 -3.39
C LEU A 239 -2.71 16.53 -2.85
N PRO A 240 -2.24 17.70 -2.38
CA PRO A 240 -3.14 18.78 -1.98
C PRO A 240 -4.10 19.19 -3.11
N HIS A 241 -3.57 19.38 -4.32
CA HIS A 241 -4.40 19.76 -5.47
C HIS A 241 -5.45 18.69 -5.79
N MET A 242 -5.12 17.39 -5.69
CA MET A 242 -6.13 16.34 -5.91
C MET A 242 -7.30 16.41 -4.92
N ALA A 243 -7.03 16.67 -3.64
CA ALA A 243 -8.08 16.81 -2.63
C ALA A 243 -8.99 18.02 -2.93
N GLU A 244 -8.43 19.10 -3.46
CA GLU A 244 -9.21 20.25 -3.93
C GLU A 244 -10.01 19.94 -5.20
N GLN A 245 -9.36 19.34 -6.21
CA GLN A 245 -9.95 19.04 -7.51
C GLN A 245 -11.16 18.10 -7.39
N PHE A 246 -11.06 17.09 -6.53
CA PHE A 246 -12.13 16.11 -6.32
C PHE A 246 -13.04 16.45 -5.13
N ASP A 247 -12.84 17.62 -4.53
CA ASP A 247 -13.50 18.10 -3.31
C ASP A 247 -13.71 17.02 -2.24
N THR A 248 -12.60 16.39 -1.87
CA THR A 248 -12.56 15.30 -0.88
C THR A 248 -11.33 15.45 0.00
N ARG A 249 -11.01 14.43 0.79
CA ARG A 249 -9.88 14.42 1.72
C ARG A 249 -9.01 13.18 1.55
N TRP A 250 -7.75 13.32 1.93
CA TRP A 250 -6.86 12.18 2.15
C TRP A 250 -7.14 11.54 3.51
N LEU A 251 -7.06 10.22 3.58
CA LEU A 251 -7.24 9.44 4.80
C LEU A 251 -5.91 8.80 5.19
N MET A 252 -5.48 9.06 6.43
CA MET A 252 -4.24 8.55 7.04
C MET A 252 -4.55 7.66 8.24
N ALA A 253 -3.56 6.91 8.72
CA ALA A 253 -3.69 6.10 9.93
C ALA A 253 -2.36 5.88 10.63
N ASP A 254 -2.43 5.61 11.93
CA ASP A 254 -1.34 5.02 12.71
C ASP A 254 -1.46 3.51 12.57
N PHE A 255 -0.65 2.94 11.68
CA PHE A 255 -0.64 1.52 11.44
C PHE A 255 0.20 0.79 12.50
N GLU A 256 -0.24 -0.40 12.86
CA GLU A 256 0.45 -1.24 13.85
C GLU A 256 0.87 -2.57 13.23
N ALA A 257 1.96 -3.15 13.71
CA ALA A 257 2.36 -4.50 13.32
C ALA A 257 1.22 -5.49 13.62
N GLY A 258 0.75 -6.17 12.56
CA GLY A 258 -0.41 -7.06 12.59
C GLY A 258 -1.58 -6.56 11.75
N ASP A 259 -1.62 -5.26 11.44
CA ASP A 259 -2.65 -4.68 10.59
C ASP A 259 -2.48 -5.09 9.12
N ILE A 260 -3.58 -5.02 8.37
CA ILE A 260 -3.59 -5.10 6.90
C ILE A 260 -4.58 -4.08 6.37
N VAL A 261 -4.22 -3.36 5.29
CA VAL A 261 -5.20 -2.60 4.50
C VAL A 261 -5.49 -3.35 3.21
N LEU A 262 -6.73 -3.79 3.06
CA LEU A 262 -7.23 -4.26 1.76
C LEU A 262 -7.74 -3.05 0.99
N HIS A 263 -7.38 -2.90 -0.28
CA HIS A 263 -7.95 -1.84 -1.12
C HIS A 263 -8.28 -2.30 -2.54
N SER A 264 -9.29 -1.63 -3.10
CA SER A 264 -9.80 -1.80 -4.46
C SER A 264 -8.71 -1.46 -5.47
N PRO A 265 -8.66 -2.14 -6.62
CA PRO A 265 -7.67 -1.85 -7.64
C PRO A 265 -7.93 -0.48 -8.29
N TYR A 266 -9.10 0.12 -8.03
CA TYR A 266 -9.46 1.48 -8.43
C TYR A 266 -9.18 2.53 -7.34
N MET A 267 -8.80 2.13 -6.13
CA MET A 267 -8.64 3.06 -5.02
C MET A 267 -7.42 3.95 -5.23
N ILE A 268 -7.63 5.27 -5.33
CA ILE A 268 -6.53 6.22 -5.45
C ILE A 268 -5.84 6.33 -4.10
N HIS A 269 -4.56 6.00 -4.09
CA HIS A 269 -3.71 6.02 -2.91
C HIS A 269 -2.32 6.55 -3.24
N ALA A 270 -1.62 7.00 -2.22
CA ALA A 270 -0.28 7.56 -2.28
C ALA A 270 0.47 7.24 -0.98
N SER A 271 1.73 7.66 -0.86
CA SER A 271 2.41 7.70 0.45
C SER A 271 2.80 9.13 0.81
N THR A 272 3.11 9.35 2.08
CA THR A 272 3.76 10.59 2.55
C THR A 272 5.25 10.36 2.77
N THR A 273 5.99 11.45 2.95
CA THR A 273 7.40 11.43 3.36
C THR A 273 7.50 10.81 4.74
N ASN A 274 8.50 9.96 4.95
CA ASN A 274 8.86 9.53 6.31
C ASN A 274 9.54 10.70 7.03
N GLN A 275 8.83 11.30 7.97
CA GLN A 275 9.21 12.43 8.82
C GLN A 275 9.50 11.97 10.28
N SER A 276 9.73 10.67 10.50
CA SER A 276 9.95 10.10 11.82
C SER A 276 11.06 10.82 12.58
N LYS A 277 10.71 11.45 13.70
CA LYS A 277 11.67 12.15 14.59
C LYS A 277 12.59 11.19 15.33
N ASN A 278 12.17 9.93 15.48
CA ASN A 278 12.93 8.89 16.17
C ASN A 278 13.86 8.12 15.23
N GLY A 279 14.01 8.58 13.98
CA GLY A 279 14.89 7.94 13.01
C GLY A 279 14.37 6.58 12.53
N LEU A 280 13.07 6.31 12.60
CA LEU A 280 12.53 4.97 12.31
C LEU A 280 12.32 4.74 10.81
N ILE A 281 12.77 3.57 10.35
CA ILE A 281 12.56 3.08 8.98
C ILE A 281 11.16 2.50 8.88
N ARG A 282 10.36 2.98 7.93
CA ARG A 282 9.12 2.32 7.53
C ARG A 282 9.44 1.12 6.64
N LEU A 283 8.93 -0.05 6.99
CA LEU A 283 9.01 -1.26 6.17
C LEU A 283 7.59 -1.75 5.91
N SER A 284 7.27 -2.07 4.66
CA SER A 284 5.97 -2.57 4.27
C SER A 284 6.07 -3.53 3.09
N THR A 285 5.00 -4.29 2.87
CA THR A 285 4.81 -5.08 1.66
C THR A 285 3.44 -4.83 1.04
N ASP A 286 3.39 -4.90 -0.29
CA ASP A 286 2.21 -4.75 -1.11
C ASP A 286 2.05 -6.04 -1.94
N ILE A 287 1.01 -6.82 -1.63
CA ILE A 287 0.71 -8.09 -2.31
C ILE A 287 -0.71 -8.09 -2.87
N ARG A 288 -0.94 -8.86 -3.94
CA ARG A 288 -2.21 -8.85 -4.67
C ARG A 288 -2.81 -10.24 -4.73
N TYR A 289 -4.13 -10.28 -4.54
CA TYR A 289 -4.94 -11.48 -4.64
C TYR A 289 -6.03 -11.31 -5.69
N GLN A 290 -6.42 -12.40 -6.32
CA GLN A 290 -7.66 -12.51 -7.10
C GLN A 290 -8.26 -13.90 -6.90
N ASN A 291 -9.43 -14.18 -7.49
CA ASN A 291 -9.90 -15.56 -7.58
C ASN A 291 -9.04 -16.32 -8.61
N VAL A 292 -8.71 -17.59 -8.33
CA VAL A 292 -7.88 -18.41 -9.24
C VAL A 292 -8.53 -18.67 -10.59
N ASP A 293 -9.87 -18.62 -10.67
CA ASP A 293 -10.62 -18.83 -11.90
C ASP A 293 -10.77 -17.53 -12.73
N ASP A 294 -10.38 -16.38 -12.19
CA ASP A 294 -10.35 -15.11 -12.94
C ASP A 294 -9.08 -15.04 -13.81
N GLU A 295 -9.15 -14.33 -14.95
CA GLU A 295 -8.01 -14.12 -15.85
C GLU A 295 -6.83 -13.44 -15.13
N ILE A 296 -5.64 -14.03 -15.23
CA ILE A 296 -4.41 -13.55 -14.57
C ILE A 296 -3.59 -12.74 -15.56
N ASP A 297 -3.19 -11.54 -15.16
CA ASP A 297 -2.25 -10.72 -15.93
C ASP A 297 -0.86 -11.38 -15.95
N ALA A 298 -0.49 -11.97 -17.10
CA ALA A 298 0.77 -12.69 -17.27
C ALA A 298 2.01 -11.81 -17.01
N ARG A 299 1.89 -10.48 -17.13
CA ARG A 299 2.97 -9.52 -16.86
C ARG A 299 3.39 -9.54 -15.38
N TRP A 300 2.50 -9.96 -14.49
CA TRP A 300 2.74 -10.09 -13.04
C TRP A 300 3.29 -11.48 -12.62
N GLY A 301 3.66 -12.32 -13.60
CA GLY A 301 4.19 -13.67 -13.38
C GLY A 301 5.64 -13.77 -12.88
N ASN A 302 6.33 -12.64 -12.66
CA ASN A 302 7.73 -12.59 -12.23
C ASN A 302 7.90 -11.94 -10.85
N HIS A 303 8.99 -12.26 -10.15
CA HIS A 303 9.33 -11.54 -8.90
C HIS A 303 9.61 -10.06 -9.19
N TRP A 304 9.27 -9.20 -8.22
CA TRP A 304 9.52 -7.76 -8.30
C TRP A 304 11.03 -7.44 -8.33
N SER A 305 11.39 -6.41 -9.08
CA SER A 305 12.71 -5.78 -9.13
C SER A 305 12.59 -4.25 -9.16
N LEU A 306 13.62 -3.51 -8.76
CA LEU A 306 13.54 -2.05 -8.64
C LEU A 306 13.41 -1.31 -9.98
N ASP A 307 13.91 -1.90 -11.06
CA ASP A 307 14.01 -1.26 -12.38
C ASP A 307 13.08 -1.89 -13.43
N ASP A 308 12.08 -2.68 -13.01
CA ASP A 308 11.13 -3.24 -13.95
C ASP A 308 10.04 -2.22 -14.32
N MET A 309 9.96 -1.93 -15.62
CA MET A 309 9.00 -0.99 -16.22
C MET A 309 7.61 -1.63 -16.39
N LEU A 310 7.12 -2.27 -15.33
CA LEU A 310 5.84 -2.97 -15.24
C LEU A 310 4.88 -2.28 -14.28
#